data_AF-A0A9D8DGG4-F1
#
_entry.id   AF-A0A9D8DGG4-F1
#
_cell.length_a   1.000
_cell.length_b   1.000
_cell.length_c   1.000
_cell.angle_alpha   90.00
_cell.angle_beta   90.00
_cell.angle_gamma   90.00
#
_symmetry.space_group_name_H-M   'P 1'
#
loop_
_entity.id
_entity.type
_entity.pdbx_description
1 polymer ?
#
loop_
_entity_poly.entity_id
_entity_poly.type
_entity_poly.pdbx_seq_one_letter_code
_entity_poly.pdbx_strand_id
1 'polypeptide(L)'
;MRIRRFMLAGVIAGVTVLIVAAPASAQDPGVKFGEHLLHCVEDAIHDNEAAIEDEDYTGFRNALEDCEKAPSIISPATPELIWGSVAFLIVAVVLIKFAFPALRKSLADRQEKIRGDLEGAERARQEAEAEKTRYEASLGDARAEANRIVEEAREAAEQVRRDLVTRAETDAAEIRSRAQQDAQLAAERAMSDLQQRVGEISIELAERIVERNLDKDTQMALVESYISSVGSGSAKS
;
A
#
# COMPACT_ATOMS: atom_id res chain seq x y z
N MET A 1 -10.35 37.78 -22.40
CA MET A 1 -11.52 38.66 -22.12
C MET A 1 -12.02 39.48 -23.32
N ARG A 2 -11.33 39.51 -24.47
CA ARG A 2 -11.72 40.32 -25.65
C ARG A 2 -12.75 39.65 -26.59
N ILE A 3 -12.83 38.31 -26.62
CA ILE A 3 -13.77 37.57 -27.51
C ILE A 3 -15.23 37.62 -27.01
N ARG A 4 -15.45 37.65 -25.69
CA ARG A 4 -16.79 37.84 -25.10
C ARG A 4 -17.40 39.22 -25.40
N ARG A 5 -16.59 40.24 -25.68
CA ARG A 5 -17.05 41.58 -26.07
C ARG A 5 -17.56 41.63 -27.51
N PHE A 6 -17.00 40.83 -28.42
CA PHE A 6 -17.50 40.72 -29.80
C PHE A 6 -18.79 39.89 -29.89
N MET A 7 -18.97 38.86 -29.04
CA MET A 7 -20.23 38.12 -28.98
C MET A 7 -21.40 38.92 -28.38
N LEU A 8 -21.15 39.79 -27.39
CA LEU A 8 -22.19 40.66 -26.83
C LEU A 8 -22.59 41.79 -27.81
N ALA A 9 -21.65 42.34 -28.59
CA ALA A 9 -21.96 43.33 -29.63
C ALA A 9 -22.76 42.74 -30.82
N GLY A 10 -22.48 41.48 -31.21
CA GLY A 10 -23.24 40.80 -32.25
C GLY A 10 -24.69 40.46 -31.86
N VAL A 11 -24.93 40.14 -30.59
CA VAL A 11 -26.29 39.89 -30.07
C VAL A 11 -27.08 41.19 -29.92
N ILE A 12 -26.46 42.30 -29.52
CA ILE A 12 -27.14 43.60 -29.40
C ILE A 12 -27.51 44.20 -30.78
N ALA A 13 -26.71 43.95 -31.82
CA ALA A 13 -27.06 44.31 -33.19
C ALA A 13 -28.17 43.41 -33.78
N GLY A 14 -28.27 42.14 -33.36
CA GLY A 14 -29.36 41.24 -33.75
C GLY A 14 -30.69 41.50 -33.03
N VAL A 15 -30.64 41.99 -31.79
CA VAL A 15 -31.83 42.27 -30.96
C VAL A 15 -32.42 43.67 -31.23
N THR A 16 -31.63 44.64 -31.70
CA THR A 16 -32.15 45.98 -32.05
C THR A 16 -32.92 46.03 -33.36
N VAL A 17 -32.76 45.03 -34.25
CA VAL A 17 -33.59 44.87 -35.46
C VAL A 17 -35.02 44.37 -35.12
N LEU A 18 -35.25 43.91 -33.88
CA LEU A 18 -36.55 43.42 -33.43
C LEU A 18 -37.46 44.49 -32.80
N ILE A 19 -37.04 45.76 -32.74
CA ILE A 19 -37.82 46.85 -32.10
C ILE A 19 -38.34 47.91 -33.10
N VAL A 20 -37.93 47.89 -34.37
CA VAL A 20 -38.48 48.79 -35.41
C VAL A 20 -39.01 47.99 -36.59
N ALA A 21 -40.16 47.33 -36.36
CA ALA A 21 -41.10 46.91 -37.40
C ALA A 21 -42.45 46.53 -36.78
N ALA A 22 -43.09 47.49 -36.13
CA ALA A 22 -44.55 47.61 -36.15
C ALA A 22 -44.81 49.09 -36.47
N PRO A 23 -45.68 49.44 -37.43
CA PRO A 23 -46.96 48.78 -37.68
C PRO A 23 -47.22 48.52 -39.18
N ALA A 24 -47.55 47.29 -39.54
CA ALA A 24 -48.37 47.04 -40.73
C ALA A 24 -48.82 45.59 -40.69
N SER A 25 -50.11 45.41 -40.36
CA SER A 25 -50.88 44.20 -40.60
C SER A 25 -50.15 42.89 -40.30
N ALA A 26 -50.18 42.47 -39.03
CA ALA A 26 -50.53 41.08 -38.76
C ALA A 26 -51.94 40.87 -39.33
N GLN A 27 -52.02 40.66 -40.63
CA GLN A 27 -53.19 40.12 -41.29
C GLN A 27 -53.21 38.66 -40.84
N ASP A 28 -53.85 38.43 -39.71
CA ASP A 28 -54.23 37.11 -39.24
C ASP A 28 -55.05 36.45 -40.37
N PRO A 29 -54.47 35.50 -41.13
CA PRO A 29 -55.16 34.96 -42.29
C PRO A 29 -56.30 34.01 -41.88
N GLY A 30 -56.31 33.56 -40.62
CA GLY A 30 -57.35 32.67 -40.09
C GLY A 30 -58.63 33.40 -39.67
N VAL A 31 -58.53 34.61 -39.09
CA VAL A 31 -59.69 35.36 -38.59
C VAL A 31 -60.43 36.06 -39.75
N LYS A 32 -59.70 36.59 -40.74
CA LYS A 32 -60.31 37.24 -41.91
C LYS A 32 -61.01 36.27 -42.86
N PHE A 33 -60.60 35.01 -42.90
CA PHE A 33 -61.30 34.00 -43.71
C PHE A 33 -62.71 33.74 -43.18
N GLY A 34 -62.87 33.61 -41.86
CA GLY A 34 -64.19 33.41 -41.24
C GLY A 34 -65.11 34.63 -41.38
N GLU A 35 -64.57 35.84 -41.24
CA GLU A 35 -65.33 37.09 -41.36
C GLU A 35 -65.71 37.40 -42.83
N HIS A 36 -64.81 37.08 -43.78
CA HIS A 36 -65.10 37.24 -45.21
C HIS A 36 -66.08 36.16 -45.73
N LEU A 37 -66.04 34.93 -45.20
CA LEU A 37 -67.03 33.90 -45.52
C LEU A 37 -68.42 34.27 -45.01
N LEU A 38 -68.51 34.79 -43.78
CA LEU A 38 -69.78 35.29 -43.24
C LEU A 38 -70.32 36.43 -44.10
N HIS A 39 -69.48 37.39 -44.52
CA HIS A 39 -69.92 38.50 -45.38
C HIS A 39 -70.29 38.06 -46.81
N CYS A 40 -69.55 37.11 -47.40
CA CYS A 40 -69.81 36.56 -48.74
C CYS A 40 -71.14 35.77 -48.76
N VAL A 41 -71.42 35.03 -47.68
CA VAL A 41 -72.67 34.29 -47.50
C VAL A 41 -73.84 35.24 -47.21
N GLU A 42 -73.64 36.27 -46.37
CA GLU A 42 -74.66 37.29 -46.09
C GLU A 42 -75.05 38.04 -47.38
N ASP A 43 -74.08 38.48 -48.19
CA ASP A 43 -74.32 39.16 -49.47
C ASP A 43 -75.02 38.24 -50.50
N ALA A 44 -74.60 36.97 -50.59
CA ALA A 44 -75.23 35.99 -51.49
C ALA A 44 -76.67 35.63 -51.10
N ILE A 45 -77.01 35.72 -49.81
CA ILE A 45 -78.39 35.55 -49.31
C ILE A 45 -79.21 36.81 -49.63
N HIS A 46 -78.63 38.00 -49.47
CA HIS A 46 -79.34 39.27 -49.62
C HIS A 46 -79.69 39.63 -51.08
N ASP A 47 -78.83 39.27 -52.04
CA ASP A 47 -79.05 39.55 -53.47
C ASP A 47 -80.07 38.59 -54.12
N ASN A 48 -80.36 37.46 -53.48
CA ASN A 48 -81.21 36.40 -54.06
C ASN A 48 -82.52 36.16 -53.29
N GLU A 49 -82.92 37.11 -52.44
CA GLU A 49 -84.13 36.98 -51.60
C GLU A 49 -85.45 37.04 -52.40
N ALA A 50 -85.41 37.42 -53.68
CA ALA A 50 -86.58 37.38 -54.58
C ALA A 50 -86.76 36.04 -55.32
N ALA A 51 -85.92 35.04 -55.11
CA ALA A 51 -85.97 33.76 -55.83
C ALA A 51 -86.76 32.66 -55.10
N ILE A 52 -87.96 33.01 -54.62
CA ILE A 52 -88.96 32.03 -54.15
C ILE A 52 -90.18 32.16 -55.07
N GLU A 53 -90.05 31.77 -56.34
CA GLU A 53 -91.20 31.42 -57.18
C GLU A 53 -90.85 30.59 -58.42
N ASP A 54 -89.59 30.59 -58.89
CA ASP A 54 -89.10 29.62 -59.88
C ASP A 54 -87.95 28.79 -59.28
N GLU A 55 -88.07 27.47 -59.37
CA GLU A 55 -87.23 26.45 -58.73
C GLU A 55 -85.80 26.36 -59.33
N ASP A 56 -85.06 27.48 -59.39
CA ASP A 56 -83.69 27.55 -59.94
C ASP A 56 -82.69 28.16 -58.94
N TYR A 57 -82.11 27.29 -58.10
CA TYR A 57 -81.10 27.62 -57.08
C TYR A 57 -79.66 27.64 -57.62
N THR A 58 -79.46 27.58 -58.94
CA THR A 58 -78.11 27.50 -59.56
C THR A 58 -77.27 28.76 -59.32
N GLY A 59 -77.89 29.94 -59.27
CA GLY A 59 -77.19 31.21 -58.99
C GLY A 59 -76.57 31.27 -57.60
N PHE A 60 -77.32 30.85 -56.58
CA PHE A 60 -76.83 30.77 -55.19
C PHE A 60 -75.72 29.72 -55.05
N ARG A 61 -75.84 28.59 -55.77
CA ARG A 61 -74.84 27.52 -55.75
C ARG A 61 -73.50 27.95 -56.35
N ASN A 62 -73.52 28.66 -57.48
CA ASN A 62 -72.30 29.15 -58.12
C ASN A 62 -71.65 30.27 -57.28
N ALA A 63 -72.46 31.14 -56.65
CA ALA A 63 -71.96 32.17 -55.74
C ALA A 63 -71.26 31.56 -54.50
N LEU A 64 -71.81 30.47 -53.94
CA LEU A 64 -71.18 29.72 -52.86
C LEU A 64 -69.89 29.01 -53.31
N GLU A 65 -69.84 28.48 -54.54
CA GLU A 65 -68.66 27.79 -55.09
C GLU A 65 -67.48 28.76 -55.33
N ASP A 66 -67.76 30.00 -55.73
CA ASP A 66 -66.75 31.05 -55.86
C ASP A 66 -66.20 31.53 -54.50
N CYS A 67 -67.02 31.53 -53.42
CA CYS A 67 -66.54 31.84 -52.06
C CYS A 67 -65.61 30.73 -51.49
N GLU A 68 -65.70 29.48 -51.95
CA GLU A 68 -64.83 28.36 -51.51
C GLU A 68 -63.43 28.40 -52.16
N LYS A 69 -63.30 29.06 -53.32
CA LYS A 69 -62.05 29.11 -54.09
C LYS A 69 -61.08 30.20 -53.59
N ALA A 70 -60.75 30.14 -52.31
CA ALA A 70 -59.69 30.94 -51.72
C ALA A 70 -58.29 30.47 -52.19
N PRO A 71 -57.30 31.37 -52.29
CA PRO A 71 -56.00 31.07 -52.88
C PRO A 71 -55.26 30.00 -52.07
N SER A 72 -54.71 29.02 -52.78
CA SER A 72 -54.08 27.82 -52.25
C SER A 72 -52.94 28.09 -51.23
N ILE A 73 -53.19 27.76 -49.96
CA ILE A 73 -52.25 27.81 -48.81
C ILE A 73 -51.03 26.88 -48.96
N ILE A 74 -51.10 25.87 -49.82
CA ILE A 74 -50.05 24.85 -49.98
C ILE A 74 -48.90 25.32 -50.90
N SER A 75 -49.12 26.39 -51.69
CA SER A 75 -48.05 27.02 -52.48
C SER A 75 -47.77 28.43 -51.94
N PRO A 76 -46.88 28.59 -50.93
CA PRO A 76 -46.46 29.92 -50.51
C PRO A 76 -45.87 30.67 -51.71
N ALA A 77 -46.08 31.98 -51.74
CA ALA A 77 -45.53 32.82 -52.80
C ALA A 77 -44.00 32.62 -52.89
N THR A 78 -43.46 32.48 -54.10
CA THR A 78 -42.03 32.31 -54.35
C THR A 78 -41.11 33.26 -53.56
N PRO A 79 -41.43 34.55 -53.31
CA PRO A 79 -40.58 35.40 -52.49
C PRO A 79 -40.48 34.98 -51.01
N GLU A 80 -41.53 34.43 -50.40
CA GLU A 80 -41.50 33.99 -48.99
C GLU A 80 -40.60 32.77 -48.81
N LEU A 81 -40.60 31.86 -49.79
CA LEU A 81 -39.77 30.67 -49.77
C LEU A 81 -38.28 31.02 -49.97
N ILE A 82 -37.96 32.02 -50.79
CA ILE A 82 -36.57 32.48 -50.99
C ILE A 82 -36.06 33.17 -49.71
N TRP A 83 -36.81 34.10 -49.12
CA TRP A 83 -36.38 34.78 -47.89
C TRP A 83 -36.36 33.86 -46.67
N GLY A 84 -37.33 32.95 -46.54
CA GLY A 84 -37.32 31.91 -45.51
C GLY A 84 -36.11 30.97 -45.63
N SER A 85 -35.79 30.54 -46.86
CA SER A 85 -34.60 29.70 -47.12
C SER A 85 -33.30 30.44 -46.83
N VAL A 86 -33.19 31.71 -47.19
CA VAL A 86 -32.01 32.54 -46.89
C VAL A 86 -31.82 32.71 -45.39
N ALA A 87 -32.89 33.04 -44.65
CA ALA A 87 -32.83 33.15 -43.18
C ALA A 87 -32.47 31.81 -42.52
N PHE A 88 -33.05 30.71 -42.98
CA PHE A 88 -32.71 29.36 -42.51
C PHE A 88 -31.24 29.02 -42.78
N LEU A 89 -30.73 29.29 -43.98
CA LEU A 89 -29.34 29.04 -44.34
C LEU A 89 -28.36 29.88 -43.50
N ILE A 90 -28.67 31.14 -43.23
CA ILE A 90 -27.84 31.99 -42.37
C ILE A 90 -27.72 31.37 -40.97
N VAL A 91 -28.85 30.98 -40.37
CA VAL A 91 -28.86 30.33 -39.04
C VAL A 91 -28.15 28.97 -39.08
N ALA A 92 -28.39 28.16 -40.11
CA ALA A 92 -27.75 26.87 -40.30
C ALA A 92 -26.23 26.99 -40.41
N VAL A 93 -25.72 27.95 -41.17
CA VAL A 93 -24.28 28.22 -41.29
C VAL A 93 -23.69 28.63 -39.94
N VAL A 94 -24.37 29.50 -39.18
CA VAL A 94 -23.91 29.90 -37.84
C VAL A 94 -23.88 28.69 -36.88
N LEU A 95 -24.92 27.85 -36.87
CA LEU A 95 -24.95 26.64 -36.05
C LEU A 95 -23.86 25.64 -36.44
N ILE A 96 -23.64 25.40 -37.73
CA ILE A 96 -22.57 24.52 -38.21
C ILE A 96 -21.20 25.07 -37.83
N LYS A 97 -20.99 26.38 -37.96
CA LYS A 97 -19.72 27.03 -37.64
C LYS A 97 -19.41 27.05 -36.13
N PHE A 98 -20.42 27.12 -35.26
CA PHE A 98 -20.22 27.31 -33.82
C PHE A 98 -20.67 26.13 -32.93
N ALA A 99 -21.84 25.55 -33.17
CA ALA A 99 -22.40 24.49 -32.32
C ALA A 99 -21.70 23.14 -32.54
N PHE A 100 -21.49 22.74 -33.80
CA PHE A 100 -20.81 21.48 -34.12
C PHE A 100 -19.38 21.37 -33.55
N PRO A 101 -18.49 22.37 -33.68
CA PRO A 101 -17.16 22.26 -33.08
C PRO A 101 -17.20 22.22 -31.56
N ALA A 102 -18.12 22.93 -30.90
CA ALA A 102 -18.26 22.90 -29.44
C ALA A 102 -18.72 21.52 -28.94
N LEU A 103 -19.66 20.88 -29.64
CA LEU A 103 -20.14 19.53 -29.35
C LEU A 103 -19.04 18.47 -29.57
N ARG A 104 -18.32 18.55 -30.70
CA ARG A 104 -17.21 17.62 -30.97
C ARG A 104 -16.11 17.75 -29.92
N LYS A 105 -15.80 18.97 -29.50
CA LYS A 105 -14.81 19.21 -28.45
C LYS A 105 -15.23 18.58 -27.12
N SER A 106 -16.47 18.78 -26.67
CA SER A 106 -16.93 18.22 -25.40
C SER A 106 -16.99 16.69 -25.40
N LEU A 107 -17.34 16.07 -26.53
CA LEU A 107 -17.31 14.62 -26.70
C LEU A 107 -15.87 14.08 -26.72
N ALA A 108 -14.96 14.76 -27.43
CA ALA A 108 -13.55 14.40 -27.43
C ALA A 108 -12.92 14.52 -26.04
N ASP A 109 -13.19 15.62 -25.31
CA ASP A 109 -12.71 15.83 -23.94
C ASP A 109 -13.23 14.73 -23.00
N ARG A 110 -14.50 14.29 -23.15
CA ARG A 110 -15.06 13.17 -22.37
C ARG A 110 -14.40 11.84 -22.72
N GLN A 111 -14.20 11.56 -24.01
CA GLN A 111 -13.53 10.34 -24.47
C GLN A 111 -12.09 10.26 -23.96
N GLU A 112 -11.35 11.37 -24.06
CA GLU A 112 -9.98 11.47 -23.58
C GLU A 112 -9.91 11.29 -22.07
N LYS A 113 -10.80 11.92 -21.31
CA LYS A 113 -10.87 11.73 -19.87
C LYS A 113 -11.13 10.27 -19.49
N ILE A 114 -12.10 9.62 -20.14
CA ILE A 114 -12.42 8.20 -19.86
C ILE A 114 -11.23 7.30 -20.19
N ARG A 115 -10.55 7.54 -21.31
CA ARG A 115 -9.33 6.80 -21.66
C ARG A 115 -8.23 7.02 -20.63
N GLY A 116 -7.98 8.26 -20.24
CA GLY A 116 -7.00 8.60 -19.21
C GLY A 116 -7.32 7.96 -17.85
N ASP A 117 -8.59 7.99 -17.44
CA ASP A 117 -9.05 7.36 -16.19
C ASP A 117 -8.88 5.82 -16.24
N LEU A 118 -9.19 5.19 -17.39
CA LEU A 118 -9.00 3.74 -17.59
C LEU A 118 -7.51 3.34 -17.60
N GLU A 119 -6.69 4.07 -18.35
CA GLU A 119 -5.24 3.83 -18.39
C GLU A 119 -4.58 4.10 -17.04
N GLY A 120 -5.07 5.10 -16.29
CA GLY A 120 -4.63 5.39 -14.94
C GLY A 120 -5.01 4.29 -13.96
N ALA A 121 -6.25 3.78 -14.04
CA ALA A 121 -6.71 2.67 -13.22
C ALA A 121 -5.93 1.38 -13.52
N GLU A 122 -5.66 1.09 -14.80
CA GLU A 122 -4.88 -0.08 -15.21
C GLU A 122 -3.42 0.04 -14.73
N ARG A 123 -2.79 1.21 -14.88
CA ARG A 123 -1.45 1.46 -14.35
C ARG A 123 -1.39 1.31 -12.83
N ALA A 124 -2.32 1.92 -12.10
CA ALA A 124 -2.40 1.82 -10.65
C ALA A 124 -2.60 0.37 -10.19
N ARG A 125 -3.40 -0.41 -10.93
CA ARG A 125 -3.58 -1.84 -10.67
C ARG A 125 -2.29 -2.63 -10.90
N GLN A 126 -1.62 -2.41 -12.03
CA GLN A 126 -0.35 -3.08 -12.34
C GLN A 126 0.74 -2.74 -11.33
N GLU A 127 0.83 -1.47 -10.92
CA GLU A 127 1.76 -1.01 -9.87
C GLU A 127 1.45 -1.67 -8.53
N ALA A 128 0.17 -1.74 -8.13
CA ALA A 128 -0.24 -2.40 -6.90
C ALA A 128 0.02 -3.92 -6.93
N GLU A 129 -0.22 -4.59 -8.05
CA GLU A 129 0.12 -6.01 -8.23
C GLU A 129 1.63 -6.23 -8.16
N ALA A 130 2.42 -5.38 -8.82
CA ALA A 130 3.89 -5.45 -8.77
C ALA A 130 4.44 -5.18 -7.36
N GLU A 131 3.90 -4.19 -6.65
CA GLU A 131 4.27 -3.89 -5.27
C GLU A 131 3.90 -5.03 -4.32
N LYS A 132 2.70 -5.61 -4.49
CA LYS A 132 2.29 -6.80 -3.73
C LYS A 132 3.25 -7.96 -3.94
N THR A 133 3.64 -8.26 -5.18
CA THR A 133 4.61 -9.32 -5.47
C THR A 133 5.98 -9.03 -4.83
N ARG A 134 6.45 -7.78 -4.88
CA ARG A 134 7.70 -7.39 -4.21
C ARG A 134 7.61 -7.53 -2.69
N TYR A 135 6.47 -7.17 -2.11
CA TYR A 135 6.23 -7.30 -0.68
C TYR A 135 6.18 -8.76 -0.24
N GLU A 136 5.48 -9.62 -0.99
CA GLU A 136 5.43 -11.06 -0.75
C GLU A 136 6.82 -11.70 -0.88
N ALA A 137 7.61 -11.30 -1.88
CA ALA A 137 9.00 -11.74 -2.02
C ALA A 137 9.85 -11.31 -0.83
N SER A 138 9.77 -10.04 -0.42
CA SER A 138 10.51 -9.51 0.73
C SER A 138 10.11 -10.21 2.04
N LEU A 139 8.83 -10.57 2.22
CA LEU A 139 8.38 -11.38 3.36
C LEU A 139 8.94 -12.81 3.30
N GLY A 140 9.01 -13.40 2.12
CA GLY A 140 9.64 -14.70 1.90
C GLY A 140 11.13 -14.67 2.29
N ASP A 141 11.86 -13.69 1.78
CA ASP A 141 13.30 -13.51 2.05
C ASP A 141 13.53 -13.23 3.54
N ALA A 142 12.74 -12.37 4.17
CA ALA A 142 12.86 -12.07 5.60
C ALA A 142 12.61 -13.33 6.47
N ARG A 143 11.66 -14.20 6.09
CA ARG A 143 11.41 -15.46 6.77
C ARG A 143 12.56 -16.46 6.57
N ALA A 144 13.11 -16.55 5.36
CA ALA A 144 14.25 -17.39 5.06
C ALA A 144 15.49 -16.94 5.87
N GLU A 145 15.73 -15.63 5.92
CA GLU A 145 16.79 -15.02 6.71
C GLU A 145 16.62 -15.28 8.21
N ALA A 146 15.41 -15.08 8.74
CA ALA A 146 15.11 -15.35 10.13
C ALA A 146 15.36 -16.83 10.49
N ASN A 147 14.93 -17.75 9.64
CA ASN A 147 15.20 -19.18 9.83
C ASN A 147 16.70 -19.47 9.79
N ARG A 148 17.45 -18.86 8.86
CA ARG A 148 18.91 -19.00 8.79
C ARG A 148 19.57 -18.51 10.07
N ILE A 149 19.20 -17.34 10.57
CA ILE A 149 19.73 -16.79 11.84
C ILE A 149 19.45 -17.73 13.01
N VAL A 150 18.24 -18.31 13.06
CA VAL A 150 17.87 -19.27 14.13
C VAL A 150 18.72 -20.54 14.05
N GLU A 151 18.94 -21.08 12.85
CA GLU A 151 19.79 -22.27 12.69
C GLU A 151 21.26 -21.97 12.99
N GLU A 152 21.81 -20.85 12.50
CA GLU A 152 23.16 -20.41 12.85
C GLU A 152 23.32 -20.22 14.36
N ALA A 153 22.34 -19.62 15.04
CA ALA A 153 22.35 -19.45 16.49
C ALA A 153 22.29 -20.79 17.23
N ARG A 154 21.53 -21.77 16.72
CA ARG A 154 21.49 -23.14 17.28
C ARG A 154 22.82 -23.86 17.13
N GLU A 155 23.43 -23.77 15.94
CA GLU A 155 24.74 -24.36 15.67
C GLU A 155 25.82 -23.73 16.56
N ALA A 156 25.84 -22.40 16.67
CA ALA A 156 26.76 -21.67 17.53
C ALA A 156 26.56 -22.03 19.00
N ALA A 157 25.30 -22.10 19.47
CA ALA A 157 24.98 -22.53 20.83
C ALA A 157 25.46 -23.95 21.12
N GLU A 158 25.32 -24.87 20.16
CA GLU A 158 25.78 -26.25 20.30
C GLU A 158 27.32 -26.34 20.30
N GLN A 159 28.01 -25.54 19.49
CA GLN A 159 29.47 -25.42 19.54
C GLN A 159 29.94 -24.90 20.89
N VAL A 160 29.38 -23.78 21.36
CA VAL A 160 29.69 -23.20 22.67
C VAL A 160 29.43 -24.19 23.80
N ARG A 161 28.31 -24.92 23.74
CA ARG A 161 27.99 -25.97 24.72
C ARG A 161 29.07 -27.06 24.76
N ARG A 162 29.46 -27.58 23.60
CA ARG A 162 30.52 -28.60 23.50
C ARG A 162 31.85 -28.09 24.03
N ASP A 163 32.23 -26.87 23.65
CA ASP A 163 33.46 -26.24 24.13
C ASP A 163 33.46 -26.05 25.65
N LEU A 164 32.33 -25.59 26.23
CA LEU A 164 32.20 -25.47 27.69
C LEU A 164 32.31 -26.82 28.39
N VAL A 165 31.67 -27.86 27.86
CA VAL A 165 31.75 -29.21 28.43
C VAL A 165 33.19 -29.73 28.37
N THR A 166 33.86 -29.60 27.21
CA THR A 166 35.26 -30.03 27.07
C THR A 166 36.20 -29.27 28.00
N ARG A 167 36.01 -27.95 28.15
CA ARG A 167 36.78 -27.15 29.11
C ARG A 167 36.51 -27.58 30.56
N ALA A 168 35.24 -27.77 30.93
CA ALA A 168 34.88 -28.23 32.27
C ALA A 168 35.46 -29.62 32.59
N GLU A 169 35.46 -30.54 31.62
CA GLU A 169 36.11 -31.85 31.77
C GLU A 169 37.62 -31.74 31.93
N THR A 170 38.26 -30.86 31.15
CA THR A 170 39.70 -30.59 31.23
C THR A 170 40.07 -30.00 32.60
N ASP A 171 39.34 -28.97 33.05
CA ASP A 171 39.54 -28.33 34.34
C ASP A 171 39.30 -29.33 35.49
N ALA A 172 38.25 -30.15 35.38
CA ALA A 172 37.98 -31.20 36.37
C ALA A 172 39.09 -32.26 36.42
N ALA A 173 39.65 -32.65 35.27
CA ALA A 173 40.77 -33.58 35.20
C ALA A 173 42.04 -32.97 35.82
N GLU A 174 42.31 -31.69 35.54
CA GLU A 174 43.43 -30.97 36.13
C GLU A 174 43.30 -30.86 37.66
N ILE A 175 42.12 -30.46 38.16
CA ILE A 175 41.85 -30.40 39.60
C ILE A 175 42.04 -31.77 40.26
N ARG A 176 41.56 -32.85 39.64
CA ARG A 176 41.75 -34.22 40.15
C ARG A 176 43.23 -34.61 40.18
N SER A 177 43.99 -34.28 39.14
CA SER A 177 45.42 -34.58 39.09
C SER A 177 46.19 -33.82 40.17
N ARG A 178 45.91 -32.52 40.34
CA ARG A 178 46.51 -31.71 41.42
C ARG A 178 46.14 -32.24 42.80
N ALA A 179 44.86 -32.57 43.02
CA ALA A 179 44.41 -33.15 44.29
C ALA A 179 45.07 -34.51 44.60
N GLN A 180 45.32 -35.35 43.58
CA GLN A 180 46.06 -36.60 43.75
C GLN A 180 47.53 -36.36 44.11
N GLN A 181 48.18 -35.37 43.47
CA GLN A 181 49.55 -34.99 43.81
C GLN A 181 49.65 -34.43 45.23
N ASP A 182 48.74 -33.54 45.61
CA ASP A 182 48.68 -32.98 46.96
C ASP A 182 48.41 -34.05 48.01
N ALA A 183 47.54 -35.02 47.73
CA ALA A 183 47.27 -36.16 48.60
C ALA A 183 48.51 -37.07 48.76
N GLN A 184 49.26 -37.32 47.70
CA GLN A 184 50.52 -38.07 47.76
C GLN A 184 51.56 -37.34 48.61
N LEU A 185 51.76 -36.04 48.37
CA LEU A 185 52.68 -35.22 49.16
C LEU A 185 52.27 -35.14 50.63
N ALA A 186 50.97 -35.05 50.93
CA ALA A 186 50.46 -35.06 52.29
C ALA A 186 50.70 -36.43 52.98
N ALA A 187 50.52 -37.54 52.25
CA ALA A 187 50.79 -38.88 52.77
C ALA A 187 52.29 -39.08 53.06
N GLU A 188 53.18 -38.62 52.17
CA GLU A 188 54.63 -38.66 52.37
C GLU A 188 55.06 -37.84 53.59
N ARG A 189 54.53 -36.62 53.74
CA ARG A 189 54.76 -35.78 54.92
C ARG A 189 54.28 -36.45 56.20
N ALA A 190 53.07 -37.01 56.20
CA ALA A 190 52.54 -37.73 57.35
C ALA A 190 53.40 -38.95 57.72
N MET A 191 53.91 -39.70 56.73
CA MET A 191 54.82 -40.81 56.98
C MET A 191 56.17 -40.35 57.56
N SER A 192 56.72 -39.25 57.05
CA SER A 192 57.95 -38.64 57.59
C SER A 192 57.74 -38.19 59.04
N ASP A 193 56.64 -37.49 59.34
CA ASP A 193 56.30 -37.04 60.69
C ASP A 193 56.11 -38.22 61.65
N LEU A 194 55.49 -39.32 61.19
CA LEU A 194 55.35 -40.55 61.97
C LEU A 194 56.70 -41.19 62.27
N GLN A 195 57.60 -41.29 61.27
CA GLN A 195 58.95 -41.83 61.46
C GLN A 195 59.75 -41.00 62.46
N GLN A 196 59.66 -39.67 62.39
CA GLN A 196 60.31 -38.78 63.35
C GLN A 196 59.77 -38.99 64.77
N ARG A 197 58.44 -39.02 64.95
CA ARG A 197 57.81 -39.28 66.27
C ARG A 197 58.18 -40.64 66.84
N VAL A 198 58.20 -41.68 66.01
CA VAL A 198 58.62 -43.03 66.45
C VAL A 198 60.10 -43.03 66.84
N GLY A 199 60.95 -42.30 66.11
CA GLY A 199 62.36 -42.11 66.45
C GLY A 199 62.54 -41.44 67.82
N GLU A 200 61.82 -40.35 68.07
CA GLU A 200 61.82 -39.64 69.36
C GLU A 200 61.38 -40.56 70.52
N ILE A 201 60.26 -41.28 70.35
CA ILE A 201 59.76 -42.24 71.37
C ILE A 201 60.77 -43.38 71.60
N SER A 202 61.43 -43.85 70.55
CA SER A 202 62.43 -44.93 70.66
C SER A 202 63.67 -44.49 71.42
N ILE A 203 64.13 -43.25 71.21
CA ILE A 203 65.25 -42.65 71.96
C ILE A 203 64.84 -42.47 73.43
N GLU A 204 63.66 -41.90 73.72
CA GLU A 204 63.16 -41.73 75.10
C GLU A 204 63.06 -43.08 75.84
N LEU A 205 62.60 -44.14 75.15
CA LEU A 205 62.55 -45.48 75.71
C LEU A 205 63.94 -46.06 75.98
N ALA A 206 64.88 -45.87 75.04
CA ALA A 206 66.26 -46.31 75.21
C ALA A 206 66.95 -45.60 76.38
N GLU A 207 66.77 -44.29 76.52
CA GLU A 207 67.24 -43.50 77.65
C GLU A 207 66.72 -44.04 78.99
N ARG A 208 65.41 -44.31 79.10
CA ARG A 208 64.81 -44.92 80.31
C ARG A 208 65.36 -46.33 80.61
N ILE A 209 65.62 -47.15 79.60
CA ILE A 209 66.18 -48.51 79.79
C ILE A 209 67.64 -48.42 80.26
N VAL A 210 68.43 -47.52 79.68
CA VAL A 210 69.83 -47.30 80.08
C VAL A 210 69.88 -46.77 81.51
N GLU A 211 69.04 -45.80 81.86
CA GLU A 211 68.92 -45.26 83.21
C GLU A 211 68.54 -46.36 84.23
N ARG A 212 67.62 -47.27 83.89
CA ARG A 212 67.24 -48.40 84.75
C ARG A 212 68.30 -49.50 84.87
N ASN A 213 69.14 -49.73 83.85
CA ASN A 213 70.19 -50.75 83.88
C ASN A 213 71.53 -50.23 84.45
N LEU A 214 71.65 -48.92 84.69
CA LEU A 214 72.78 -48.29 85.36
C LEU A 214 72.74 -48.54 86.88
N ASP A 215 72.74 -49.80 87.30
CA ASP A 215 73.04 -50.17 88.69
C ASP A 215 74.56 -50.19 88.92
N LYS A 216 74.97 -50.05 90.18
CA LYS A 216 76.40 -49.98 90.60
C LYS A 216 77.21 -51.17 90.06
N ASP A 217 76.60 -52.35 90.00
CA ASP A 217 77.25 -53.58 89.52
C ASP A 217 77.49 -53.57 88.00
N THR A 218 76.55 -53.04 87.20
CA THR A 218 76.71 -52.89 85.75
C THR A 218 77.79 -51.87 85.40
N GLN A 219 77.89 -50.76 86.14
CA GLN A 219 78.94 -49.75 85.96
C GLN A 219 80.35 -50.34 86.23
N MET A 220 80.51 -51.17 87.27
CA MET A 220 81.78 -51.85 87.53
C MET A 220 82.13 -52.86 86.43
N ALA A 221 81.16 -53.61 85.91
CA ALA A 221 81.36 -54.55 84.81
C ALA A 221 81.75 -53.86 83.49
N LEU A 222 81.14 -52.70 83.17
CA LEU A 222 81.54 -51.90 82.00
C LEU A 222 82.96 -51.35 82.13
N VAL A 223 83.34 -50.84 83.31
CA VAL A 223 84.70 -50.35 83.58
C VAL A 223 85.73 -51.47 83.42
N GLU A 224 85.47 -52.65 83.99
CA GLU A 224 86.35 -53.82 83.85
C GLU A 224 86.46 -54.26 82.38
N SER A 225 85.36 -54.29 81.63
CA SER A 225 85.37 -54.65 80.20
C SER A 225 86.11 -53.62 79.34
N TYR A 226 86.02 -52.32 79.67
CA TYR A 226 86.74 -51.28 78.97
C TYR A 226 88.24 -51.44 79.26
N ILE A 227 88.64 -51.58 80.52
CA ILE A 227 90.04 -51.84 80.93
C ILE A 227 90.60 -53.08 80.22
N SER A 228 89.83 -54.16 80.09
CA SER A 228 90.24 -55.37 79.36
C SER A 228 90.37 -55.12 77.84
N SER A 229 89.49 -54.33 77.24
CA SER A 229 89.54 -54.00 75.80
C SER A 229 90.67 -53.03 75.43
N VAL A 230 90.96 -52.01 76.27
CA VAL A 230 92.08 -51.10 76.04
C VAL A 230 93.42 -51.77 76.40
N GLY A 231 93.41 -52.66 77.39
CA GLY A 231 94.55 -53.51 77.74
C GLY A 231 94.89 -54.53 76.64
N SER A 232 93.91 -55.07 75.93
CA SER A 232 94.12 -56.02 74.82
C SER A 232 94.38 -55.35 73.46
N GLY A 233 93.90 -54.12 73.24
CA GLY A 233 94.22 -53.32 72.05
C GLY A 233 95.63 -52.70 72.07
N SER A 234 96.21 -52.46 73.24
CA SER A 234 97.56 -51.90 73.41
C SER A 234 98.68 -52.95 73.32
N ALA A 235 98.36 -54.25 73.44
CA ALA A 235 99.34 -55.35 73.40
C ALA A 235 99.67 -55.85 71.97
N LYS A 236 99.20 -55.17 70.92
CA LYS A 236 99.43 -55.53 69.52
C LYS A 236 99.90 -54.33 68.69
N SER A 237 101.02 -53.73 69.08
CA SER A 237 101.93 -52.97 68.23
C SER A 237 103.37 -53.20 68.67
#